data_AF-A0A7V2JJK7-F1
#
_entry.id   AF-A0A7V2JJK7-F1
#
_cell.length_a   1.000
_cell.length_b   1.000
_cell.length_c   1.000
_cell.angle_alpha   90.00
_cell.angle_beta   90.00
_cell.angle_gamma   90.00
#
_symmetry.space_group_name_H-M   'P 1'
#
loop_
_entity.id
_entity.type
_entity.pdbx_description
1 polymer ?
#
loop_
_entity_poly.entity_id
_entity_poly.type
_entity_poly.pdbx_seq_one_letter_code
_entity_poly.pdbx_strand_id
1 'polypeptide(L)'
;MNSITPERLAKAFAIPKKDEVVNAQKLPVRYHVETGVDTENRVEKFLQTMATILKHTNYGFALDHFARVTTRCSRCTAACPIYEVTGSPKDVPCYRSGLLLDIYRRHFTIGGKVRARITGDLGLTEDIIEEMAGSFWDCN
;
A
#
# COMPACT_ATOMS: atom_id res chain seq x y z
N MET A 1 -4.72 -22.38 -18.23
CA MET A 1 -4.33 -20.97 -17.97
C MET A 1 -2.81 -20.93 -17.94
N ASN A 2 -2.19 -20.10 -18.79
CA ASN A 2 -0.74 -20.01 -18.85
C ASN A 2 -0.26 -19.04 -17.76
N SER A 3 0.11 -19.60 -16.61
CA SER A 3 0.73 -18.85 -15.50
C SER A 3 2.03 -18.18 -15.97
N ILE A 4 2.29 -16.96 -15.50
CA ILE A 4 3.54 -16.25 -15.78
C ILE A 4 4.75 -17.04 -15.23
N THR A 5 5.86 -17.06 -15.97
CA THR A 5 7.09 -17.70 -15.48
C THR A 5 7.80 -16.80 -14.44
N PRO A 6 8.52 -17.37 -13.46
CA PRO A 6 9.25 -16.60 -12.46
C PRO A 6 10.24 -15.59 -13.06
N GLU A 7 10.88 -15.93 -14.18
CA GLU A 7 11.80 -15.04 -14.90
C GLU A 7 11.10 -13.81 -15.46
N ARG A 8 9.91 -13.99 -16.04
CA ARG A 8 9.10 -12.87 -16.56
C ARG A 8 8.59 -12.00 -15.43
N LEU A 9 8.24 -12.60 -14.30
CA LEU A 9 7.86 -11.88 -13.09
C LEU A 9 9.03 -11.05 -12.57
N ALA A 10 10.21 -11.66 -12.38
CA ALA A 10 11.42 -10.95 -11.95
C ALA A 10 11.76 -9.78 -12.88
N LYS A 11 11.65 -9.98 -14.20
CA LYS A 11 11.85 -8.91 -15.18
C LYS A 11 10.82 -7.78 -15.05
N ALA A 12 9.56 -8.10 -14.79
CA ALA A 12 8.50 -7.09 -14.60
C ALA A 12 8.68 -6.26 -13.31
N PHE A 13 9.27 -6.86 -12.28
CA PHE A 13 9.58 -6.20 -11.00
C PHE A 13 10.99 -5.57 -10.93
N ALA A 14 11.80 -5.69 -11.98
CA ALA A 14 13.09 -5.04 -12.05
C ALA A 14 12.95 -3.51 -12.17
N ILE A 15 13.87 -2.78 -11.52
CA ILE A 15 13.92 -1.31 -11.60
C ILE A 15 14.57 -0.92 -12.94
N PRO A 16 13.86 -0.26 -13.87
CA PRO A 16 14.41 0.06 -15.19
C PRO A 16 15.27 1.34 -15.20
N LYS A 17 15.47 1.96 -14.03
CA LYS A 17 16.13 3.27 -13.89
C LYS A 17 17.65 3.12 -13.80
N LYS A 18 18.36 4.14 -14.30
CA LYS A 18 19.81 4.27 -14.09
C LYS A 18 20.11 4.60 -12.62
N ASP A 19 21.26 4.16 -12.12
CA ASP A 19 21.68 4.38 -10.73
C ASP A 19 21.76 5.87 -10.37
N GLU A 20 22.20 6.72 -11.29
CA GLU A 20 22.23 8.19 -11.11
C GLU A 20 20.83 8.76 -10.77
N VAL A 21 19.79 8.23 -11.42
CA VAL A 21 18.40 8.66 -11.20
C VAL A 21 17.91 8.14 -9.85
N VAL A 22 18.20 6.89 -9.51
CA VAL A 22 17.83 6.29 -8.22
C VAL A 22 18.48 7.05 -7.07
N ASN A 23 19.77 7.40 -7.21
CA ASN A 23 20.51 8.18 -6.22
C ASN A 23 19.95 9.59 -6.06
N ALA A 24 19.59 10.26 -7.17
CA ALA A 24 18.96 11.59 -7.12
C ALA A 24 17.56 11.56 -6.48
N GLN A 25 16.81 10.48 -6.69
CA GLN A 25 15.48 10.26 -6.10
C GLN A 25 15.52 9.75 -4.66
N LYS A 26 16.70 9.28 -4.20
CA LYS A 26 16.92 8.68 -2.87
C LYS A 26 16.02 7.47 -2.57
N LEU A 27 15.41 6.85 -3.59
CA LEU A 27 14.49 5.72 -3.44
C LEU A 27 14.66 4.73 -4.61
N PRO A 28 14.95 3.43 -4.34
CA PRO A 28 15.09 2.40 -5.35
C PRO A 28 13.74 1.85 -5.79
N VAL A 29 12.86 2.71 -6.32
CA VAL A 29 11.49 2.33 -6.70
C VAL A 29 11.28 2.38 -8.21
N ARG A 30 10.30 1.65 -8.74
CA ARG A 30 9.98 1.62 -10.19
C ARG A 30 9.27 2.87 -10.68
N TYR A 31 8.38 3.44 -9.87
CA TYR A 31 7.60 4.63 -10.20
C TYR A 31 8.42 5.92 -10.09
N HIS A 32 8.05 6.96 -10.82
CA HIS A 32 8.76 8.22 -10.78
C HIS A 32 8.56 8.94 -9.42
N VAL A 33 9.65 9.45 -8.86
CA VAL A 33 9.66 10.29 -7.65
C VAL A 33 10.35 11.60 -8.02
N GLU A 34 9.79 12.72 -7.59
CA GLU A 34 10.41 14.02 -7.82
C GLU A 34 11.74 14.13 -7.06
N THR A 35 12.75 14.71 -7.71
CA THR A 35 14.06 14.94 -7.09
C THR A 35 13.99 16.08 -6.08
N GLY A 36 14.72 15.97 -4.97
CA GLY A 36 14.73 16.99 -3.92
C GLY A 36 13.61 16.84 -2.88
N VAL A 37 12.77 15.81 -3.01
CA VAL A 37 11.82 15.42 -1.97
C VAL A 37 12.57 14.82 -0.79
N ASP A 38 12.15 15.20 0.41
CA ASP A 38 12.66 14.62 1.65
C ASP A 38 12.02 13.24 1.91
N THR A 39 12.83 12.20 1.70
CA THR A 39 12.47 10.78 1.83
C THR A 39 12.74 10.22 3.22
N GLU A 40 13.15 11.03 4.19
CA GLU A 40 13.37 10.60 5.57
C GLU A 40 12.05 10.60 6.37
N ASN A 41 11.96 9.79 7.43
CA ASN A 41 10.83 9.74 8.36
C ASN A 41 9.45 9.55 7.68
N ARG A 42 9.38 8.75 6.61
CA ARG A 42 8.17 8.56 5.78
C ARG A 42 6.98 8.05 6.58
N VAL A 43 7.20 7.10 7.49
CA VAL A 43 6.15 6.56 8.38
C VAL A 43 5.50 7.65 9.21
N GLU A 44 6.31 8.49 9.87
CA GLU A 44 5.81 9.57 10.72
C GLU A 44 5.05 10.60 9.88
N LYS A 45 5.67 11.07 8.79
CA LYS A 45 5.05 12.02 7.86
C LYS A 45 3.70 11.50 7.35
N PHE A 46 3.64 10.23 6.95
CA PHE A 46 2.40 9.60 6.49
C PHE A 46 1.30 9.68 7.56
N LEU A 47 1.60 9.27 8.80
CA LEU A 47 0.62 9.28 9.89
C LEU A 47 0.20 10.70 10.26
N GLN A 48 1.13 11.66 10.27
CA GLN A 48 0.84 13.07 10.53
C GLN A 48 -0.04 13.68 9.43
N THR A 49 0.27 13.43 8.16
CA THR A 49 -0.55 13.89 7.03
C THR A 49 -1.94 13.26 7.08
N MET A 50 -2.04 11.96 7.36
CA MET A 50 -3.33 11.28 7.49
C MET A 50 -4.15 11.84 8.66
N ALA A 51 -3.52 12.10 9.82
CA ALA A 51 -4.17 12.75 10.95
C ALA A 51 -4.68 14.16 10.58
N THR A 52 -3.90 14.91 9.81
CA THR A 52 -4.25 16.25 9.33
C THR A 52 -5.46 16.19 8.38
N ILE A 53 -5.44 15.27 7.42
CA ILE A 53 -6.57 15.04 6.51
C ILE A 53 -7.83 14.71 7.30
N LEU A 54 -7.75 13.76 8.23
CA LEU A 54 -8.90 13.34 9.04
C LEU A 54 -9.46 14.45 9.93
N LYS A 55 -8.60 15.36 10.40
CA LYS A 55 -8.98 16.50 11.23
C LYS A 55 -9.63 17.63 10.43
N HIS A 56 -9.19 17.85 9.20
CA HIS A 56 -9.55 19.03 8.41
C HIS A 56 -10.47 18.73 7.21
N THR A 57 -10.88 17.47 7.03
CA THR A 57 -11.78 17.06 5.95
C THR A 57 -12.88 16.13 6.48
N ASN A 58 -13.86 15.82 5.63
CA ASN A 58 -14.92 14.86 5.93
C ASN A 58 -14.52 13.39 5.64
N TYR A 59 -13.27 13.11 5.26
CA TYR A 59 -12.83 11.74 4.93
C TYR A 59 -12.92 10.78 6.13
N GLY A 60 -12.92 11.28 7.37
CA GLY A 60 -13.05 10.44 8.56
C GLY A 60 -14.31 9.57 8.54
N PHE A 61 -15.46 10.14 8.19
CA PHE A 61 -16.72 9.40 8.09
C PHE A 61 -16.66 8.29 7.03
N ALA A 62 -16.13 8.61 5.85
CA ALA A 62 -16.00 7.65 4.75
C ALA A 62 -15.06 6.50 5.14
N LEU A 63 -13.89 6.82 5.69
CA LEU A 63 -12.91 5.82 6.11
C LEU A 63 -13.42 4.96 7.25
N ASP A 64 -14.15 5.50 8.22
CA ASP A 64 -14.81 4.73 9.28
C ASP A 64 -15.83 3.73 8.71
N HIS A 65 -16.63 4.16 7.72
CA HIS A 65 -17.58 3.28 7.06
C HIS A 65 -16.88 2.14 6.31
N PHE A 66 -15.93 2.47 5.43
CA PHE A 66 -15.19 1.48 4.64
C PHE A 66 -14.28 0.59 5.49
N ALA A 67 -13.80 1.07 6.63
CA ALA A 67 -13.03 0.27 7.58
C ALA A 67 -13.88 -0.82 8.25
N ARG A 68 -15.17 -0.57 8.47
CA ARG A 68 -16.12 -1.50 9.11
C ARG A 68 -16.75 -2.47 8.12
N VAL A 69 -17.08 -2.00 6.93
CA VAL A 69 -17.64 -2.84 5.87
C VAL A 69 -16.51 -3.66 5.26
N THR A 70 -16.46 -4.96 5.53
CA THR A 70 -15.48 -5.85 4.92
C THR A 70 -15.69 -5.89 3.40
N THR A 71 -14.71 -5.38 2.65
CA THR A 71 -14.74 -5.33 1.17
C THR A 71 -14.18 -6.60 0.50
N ARG A 72 -13.89 -7.66 1.26
CA ARG A 72 -13.29 -8.91 0.75
C ARG A 72 -14.34 -9.97 0.42
N CYS A 73 -15.21 -9.70 -0.55
CA CYS A 73 -16.20 -10.67 -1.04
C CYS A 73 -15.63 -11.63 -2.11
N SER A 74 -14.35 -11.49 -2.48
CA SER A 74 -13.62 -12.26 -3.50
C SER A 74 -14.26 -12.27 -4.90
N ARG A 75 -15.32 -11.49 -5.14
CA ARG A 75 -15.96 -11.36 -6.46
C ARG A 75 -15.03 -10.72 -7.49
N CYS A 76 -14.22 -9.76 -7.06
CA CYS A 76 -13.22 -9.10 -7.90
C CYS A 76 -12.12 -10.09 -8.34
N THR A 77 -11.76 -11.05 -7.50
CA THR A 77 -10.76 -12.08 -7.80
C THR A 77 -11.23 -13.00 -8.92
N ALA A 78 -12.51 -13.39 -8.93
CA ALA A 78 -13.08 -14.30 -9.92
C ALA A 78 -13.15 -13.74 -11.36
N ALA A 79 -12.93 -12.44 -11.55
CA ALA A 79 -12.99 -11.77 -12.85
C ALA A 79 -11.73 -10.95 -13.15
N CYS A 80 -10.66 -11.09 -12.36
CA CYS A 80 -9.44 -10.28 -12.50
C CYS A 80 -8.45 -10.98 -13.45
N PRO A 81 -8.22 -10.46 -14.68
CA PRO A 81 -7.32 -11.10 -15.64
C PRO A 81 -5.87 -11.18 -15.14
N ILE A 82 -5.49 -10.24 -14.29
CA ILE A 82 -4.14 -10.11 -13.76
C ILE A 82 -3.91 -11.22 -12.74
N TYR A 83 -4.83 -11.36 -11.78
CA TYR A 83 -4.82 -12.45 -10.81
C TYR A 83 -4.87 -13.82 -11.50
N GLU A 84 -5.59 -13.97 -12.60
CA GLU A 84 -5.60 -15.22 -13.38
C GLU A 84 -4.24 -15.59 -13.96
N VAL A 85 -3.41 -14.59 -14.30
CA VAL A 85 -2.08 -14.79 -14.88
C VAL A 85 -0.99 -14.91 -13.80
N THR A 86 -1.08 -14.10 -12.74
CA THR A 86 -0.06 -14.03 -11.68
C THR A 86 -0.34 -14.99 -10.52
N GLY A 87 -1.60 -15.30 -10.25
CA GLY A 87 -2.04 -16.04 -9.06
C GLY A 87 -1.82 -15.31 -7.73
N SER A 88 -1.39 -14.04 -7.76
CA SER A 88 -0.95 -13.30 -6.58
C SER A 88 -2.12 -12.54 -5.93
N PRO A 89 -2.46 -12.80 -4.66
CA PRO A 89 -3.50 -12.04 -3.96
C PRO A 89 -3.24 -10.53 -3.89
N LYS A 90 -1.98 -10.10 -4.06
CA LYS A 90 -1.59 -8.67 -4.05
C LYS A 90 -2.13 -7.90 -5.26
N ASP A 91 -2.42 -8.60 -6.35
CA ASP A 91 -2.93 -8.02 -7.60
C ASP A 91 -4.46 -7.87 -7.58
N VAL A 92 -5.12 -8.43 -6.57
CA VAL A 92 -6.56 -8.24 -6.40
C VAL A 92 -6.82 -6.78 -5.94
N PRO A 93 -7.73 -6.03 -6.58
CA PRO A 93 -7.96 -4.61 -6.24
C PRO A 93 -8.30 -4.35 -4.76
N CYS A 94 -8.96 -5.31 -4.10
CA CYS A 94 -9.28 -5.20 -2.68
C CYS A 94 -8.06 -5.28 -1.75
N TYR A 95 -6.94 -5.87 -2.20
CA TYR A 95 -5.69 -5.87 -1.45
C TYR A 95 -5.18 -4.43 -1.29
N ARG A 96 -5.15 -3.70 -2.40
CA ARG A 96 -4.71 -2.30 -2.47
C ARG A 96 -5.47 -1.40 -1.50
N SER A 97 -6.80 -1.40 -1.56
CA SER A 97 -7.61 -0.63 -0.61
C SER A 97 -7.47 -1.14 0.83
N GLY A 98 -7.23 -2.44 1.00
CA GLY A 98 -6.97 -3.08 2.28
C GLY A 98 -5.78 -2.48 3.01
N LEU A 99 -4.67 -2.22 2.32
CA LEU A 99 -3.45 -1.65 2.91
C LEU A 99 -3.74 -0.32 3.64
N LEU A 100 -4.42 0.62 2.97
CA LEU A 100 -4.79 1.91 3.58
C LEU A 100 -5.78 1.73 4.74
N LEU A 101 -6.79 0.87 4.57
CA LEU A 101 -7.81 0.64 5.59
C LEU A 101 -7.25 -0.09 6.82
N ASP A 102 -6.24 -0.94 6.65
CA ASP A 102 -5.52 -1.61 7.75
C ASP A 102 -4.77 -0.57 8.59
N ILE A 103 -4.07 0.36 7.94
CA ILE A 103 -3.40 1.49 8.61
C ILE A 103 -4.42 2.39 9.33
N TYR A 104 -5.52 2.75 8.66
CA TYR A 104 -6.60 3.54 9.26
C TYR A 104 -7.15 2.86 10.52
N ARG A 105 -7.56 1.59 10.39
CA ARG A 105 -8.10 0.80 11.51
C ARG A 105 -7.11 0.77 12.66
N ARG A 106 -5.85 0.45 12.40
CA ARG A 106 -4.81 0.30 13.41
C ARG A 106 -4.51 1.59 14.16
N HIS A 107 -4.41 2.73 13.48
CA HIS A 107 -3.88 3.98 14.07
C HIS A 107 -4.93 5.02 14.41
N PHE A 108 -6.11 4.98 13.80
CA PHE A 108 -7.11 6.04 13.91
C PHE A 108 -8.43 5.61 14.57
N THR A 109 -8.66 4.31 14.75
CA THR A 109 -9.83 3.81 15.49
C THR A 109 -9.47 3.45 16.93
N ILE A 110 -10.44 3.61 17.85
CA ILE A 110 -10.27 3.23 19.27
C ILE A 110 -9.99 1.72 19.37
N GLY A 111 -10.77 0.90 18.65
CA GLY A 111 -10.63 -0.55 18.67
C GLY A 111 -9.27 -1.02 18.17
N GLY A 112 -8.74 -0.42 17.10
CA GLY A 112 -7.40 -0.76 16.59
C GLY A 112 -6.28 -0.37 17.54
N LYS A 113 -6.36 0.80 18.18
CA LYS A 113 -5.38 1.22 19.20
C LYS A 113 -5.37 0.28 20.40
N VAL A 114 -6.54 -0.12 20.89
CA VAL A 114 -6.65 -1.06 22.02
C VAL A 114 -6.12 -2.44 21.63
N ARG A 115 -6.57 -2.98 20.49
CA ARG A 115 -6.10 -4.29 19.98
C ARG A 115 -4.59 -4.34 19.90
N ALA A 116 -3.97 -3.29 19.38
CA ALA A 116 -2.54 -3.29 19.18
C ALA A 116 -1.72 -3.22 20.46
N ARG A 117 -2.22 -2.54 21.50
CA ARG A 117 -1.59 -2.58 22.83
C ARG A 117 -1.61 -3.99 23.41
N ILE A 118 -2.65 -4.76 23.11
CA ILE A 118 -2.79 -6.15 23.56
C ILE A 118 -1.90 -7.09 22.74
N THR A 119 -1.86 -6.93 21.42
CA THR A 119 -1.14 -7.85 20.51
C THR A 119 0.32 -7.47 20.26
N GLY A 120 0.78 -6.30 20.70
CA GLY A 120 2.12 -5.79 20.39
C GLY A 120 2.32 -5.43 18.91
N ASP A 121 1.25 -5.04 18.23
CA ASP A 121 1.30 -4.72 16.79
C ASP A 121 2.11 -3.43 16.54
N LEU A 122 3.24 -3.57 15.83
CA LEU A 122 4.17 -2.50 15.46
C LEU A 122 3.50 -1.38 14.64
N GLY A 123 2.41 -1.68 13.93
CA GLY A 123 1.69 -0.72 13.13
C GLY A 123 2.35 -0.47 11.77
N LEU A 124 2.54 0.79 11.41
CA LEU A 124 3.05 1.18 10.09
C LEU A 124 4.57 1.15 10.11
N THR A 125 5.18 0.43 9.17
CA THR A 125 6.63 0.33 8.98
C THR A 125 7.04 0.83 7.60
N GLU A 126 8.34 1.02 7.39
CA GLU A 126 8.88 1.44 6.08
C GLU A 126 8.56 0.40 5.00
N ASP A 127 8.66 -0.90 5.31
CA ASP A 127 8.31 -1.98 4.38
C ASP A 127 6.83 -1.91 3.95
N ILE A 128 5.92 -1.57 4.88
CA ILE A 128 4.49 -1.41 4.57
C ILE A 128 4.27 -0.17 3.70
N ILE A 129 5.01 0.92 3.95
CA ILE A 129 4.98 2.11 3.09
C ILE A 129 5.46 1.76 1.68
N GLU A 130 6.54 0.99 1.55
CA GLU A 130 7.06 0.55 0.26
C GLU A 130 6.09 -0.40 -0.45
N GLU A 131 5.49 -1.36 0.27
CA GLU A 131 4.46 -2.24 -0.28
C GLU A 131 3.23 -1.46 -0.74
N MET A 132 2.76 -0.50 0.05
CA MET A 132 1.61 0.33 -0.28
C MET A 132 1.88 1.19 -1.52
N ALA A 133 3.05 1.84 -1.58
CA ALA A 133 3.44 2.62 -2.75
C ALA A 133 3.65 1.73 -3.98
N GLY A 134 4.31 0.58 -3.84
CA GLY A 134 4.40 -0.42 -4.90
C GLY A 134 3.02 -0.79 -5.42
N SER A 135 2.12 -1.21 -4.53
CA SER A 135 0.75 -1.58 -4.91
C SER A 135 -0.01 -0.46 -5.60
N PHE A 136 0.16 0.81 -5.21
CA PHE A 136 -0.58 1.95 -5.77
C PHE A 136 -0.08 2.37 -7.15
N TRP A 137 1.22 2.27 -7.41
CA TRP A 137 1.83 2.68 -8.67
C TRP A 137 2.08 1.53 -9.65
N ASP A 138 2.03 0.29 -9.17
CA ASP A 138 2.05 -0.88 -10.04
C ASP A 138 0.73 -0.98 -10.79
N CYS A 139 0.79 -0.75 -12.10
CA CYS A 139 -0.23 -1.18 -13.04
C CYS A 139 -0.07 -2.68 -13.30
N ASN A 140 -0.33 -3.48 -12.26
CA ASN A 140 -0.59 -4.90 -12.44
C ASN A 140 -2.00 -5.04 -12.96
#